data_AF-A0A380BGP2-F1
#
_entry.id   AF-A0A380BGP2-F1
#
_cell.length_a   1.000
_cell.length_b   1.000
_cell.length_c   1.000
_cell.angle_alpha   90.00
_cell.angle_beta   90.00
_cell.angle_gamma   90.00
#
_symmetry.space_group_name_H-M   'P 1'
#
loop_
_entity.id
_entity.type
_entity.pdbx_description
1 polymer ?
#
loop_
_entity_poly.entity_id
_entity_poly.type
_entity_poly.pdbx_seq_one_letter_code
_entity_poly.pdbx_strand_id
1 'polypeptide(L)'
;MSNKVVYLNNEKAAQIGFNRQRNVSSGREEQTSEDNEHKIINESKKDDFRQYIGAFNTHRQIRAEQKSIRLPFHIELIKINFLTVFNRDLSGKFLLKYGLSPVEYLDFNKTVVFTVDNTEAFENFHTHIDRIINSPRNTSYYKQDYNLLALVHQFTFYTSNDRLASYSEDGLLISFISTHLNREYESQKAILLQELQTQEIPVSYNPEFPDILEISHISLDNINLIVDNFDIVKTVTSSRSQKVRPSIAGPVREYGFTVNVPDNIPTVGIIDTGISRIEPFQDILLLDNFNHTQHAPFWNEDGHGTLVTGLVVLGDEFYKVERDQYDAKAQILNIKALHFSNDNLDVPRLINDIITARERYGVRIFNMSLVIPNAKKI
;
A
#
# COMPACT_ATOMS: atom_id res chain seq x y z
N MET A 1 16.33 1.35 52.09
CA MET A 1 16.54 0.42 50.97
C MET A 1 15.95 1.07 49.74
N SER A 2 16.80 1.34 48.74
CA SER A 2 16.59 2.34 47.70
C SER A 2 16.01 1.69 46.43
N ASN A 3 14.91 2.25 45.93
CA ASN A 3 14.34 1.99 44.62
C ASN A 3 15.39 2.21 43.52
N LYS A 4 15.64 1.18 42.70
CA LYS A 4 16.36 1.32 41.43
C LYS A 4 15.37 1.09 40.30
N VAL A 5 14.90 2.21 39.74
CA VAL A 5 14.27 2.29 38.42
C VAL A 5 15.34 1.98 37.38
N VAL A 6 15.08 1.00 36.50
CA VAL A 6 15.91 0.73 35.33
C VAL A 6 15.36 1.56 34.16
N TYR A 7 16.13 2.55 33.73
CA TYR A 7 15.90 3.27 32.49
C TYR A 7 16.37 2.40 31.32
N LEU A 8 15.49 2.09 30.37
CA LEU A 8 15.89 1.51 29.09
C LEU A 8 16.43 2.63 28.20
N ASN A 9 17.75 2.83 28.23
CA ASN A 9 18.48 3.59 27.20
C ASN A 9 18.48 2.77 25.91
N ASN A 10 17.53 3.05 25.01
CA ASN A 10 17.68 2.68 23.61
C ASN A 10 18.64 3.67 22.95
N GLU A 11 19.94 3.38 23.00
CA GLU A 11 20.84 3.91 21.99
C GLU A 11 20.41 3.32 20.65
N LYS A 12 19.94 4.18 19.75
CA LYS A 12 19.71 3.84 18.34
C LYS A 12 20.98 3.19 17.81
N ALA A 13 20.98 1.88 17.64
CA ALA A 13 22.04 1.17 16.94
C ALA A 13 22.01 1.63 15.47
N ALA A 14 22.82 2.62 15.14
CA ALA A 14 23.26 2.86 13.79
C ALA A 14 24.03 1.60 13.35
N GLN A 15 23.40 0.73 12.57
CA GLN A 15 24.14 -0.33 11.88
C GLN A 15 25.00 0.32 10.78
N ILE A 16 26.21 0.70 11.17
CA ILE A 16 27.33 1.01 10.29
C ILE A 16 27.91 -0.33 9.84
N GLY A 17 27.64 -0.71 8.58
CA GLY A 17 28.42 -1.69 7.82
C GLY A 17 28.32 -3.15 8.27
N PHE A 18 28.00 -4.05 7.33
CA PHE A 18 28.27 -5.47 7.51
C PHE A 18 29.79 -5.69 7.58
N ASN A 19 30.31 -5.95 8.77
CA ASN A 19 31.70 -6.41 8.94
C ASN A 19 31.83 -7.83 8.37
N ARG A 20 32.62 -7.95 7.29
CA ARG A 20 33.16 -9.21 6.75
C ARG A 20 33.69 -10.10 7.88
N GLN A 21 33.42 -11.41 7.78
CA GLN A 21 33.92 -12.42 8.70
C GLN A 21 35.46 -12.41 8.74
N ARG A 22 36.03 -12.31 9.95
CA ARG A 22 37.45 -12.57 10.21
C ARG A 22 37.67 -14.07 10.31
N ASN A 23 38.49 -14.62 9.41
CA ASN A 23 39.63 -15.49 9.71
C ASN A 23 40.22 -16.13 8.44
N VAL A 24 41.04 -15.38 7.70
CA VAL A 24 42.23 -15.93 7.03
C VAL A 24 43.33 -14.87 7.13
N SER A 25 44.42 -15.23 7.78
CA SER A 25 45.60 -14.40 7.96
C SER A 25 46.45 -14.31 6.69
N SER A 26 47.06 -13.13 6.52
CA SER A 26 48.32 -12.86 5.81
C SER A 26 48.38 -13.10 4.29
N GLY A 27 48.05 -12.03 3.57
CA GLY A 27 48.51 -11.75 2.22
C GLY A 27 48.02 -10.36 1.81
N ARG A 28 48.91 -9.36 1.74
CA ARG A 28 48.60 -8.09 1.06
C ARG A 28 48.52 -8.42 -0.44
N GLU A 29 47.35 -8.81 -0.89
CA GLU A 29 46.98 -8.77 -2.30
C GLU A 29 45.93 -7.68 -2.47
N GLU A 30 46.15 -6.85 -3.47
CA GLU A 30 45.41 -5.66 -3.80
C GLU A 30 43.91 -5.98 -3.94
N GLN A 31 43.08 -5.46 -3.03
CA GLN A 31 41.61 -5.52 -3.13
C GLN A 31 41.10 -4.54 -4.20
N THR A 32 41.50 -4.70 -5.45
CA THR A 32 41.10 -3.81 -6.55
C THR A 32 40.21 -4.47 -7.61
N SER A 33 39.92 -5.77 -7.55
CA SER A 33 39.21 -6.47 -8.64
C SER A 33 37.79 -6.96 -8.35
N GLU A 34 37.43 -7.42 -7.14
CA GLU A 34 36.15 -8.16 -6.95
C GLU A 34 34.88 -7.28 -6.84
N ASP A 35 34.96 -6.01 -6.41
CA ASP A 35 33.77 -5.15 -6.22
C ASP A 35 33.20 -4.52 -7.52
N ASN A 36 33.84 -4.79 -8.67
CA ASN A 36 33.46 -4.27 -9.98
C ASN A 36 32.67 -5.26 -10.86
N GLU A 37 32.68 -6.56 -10.54
CA GLU A 37 32.21 -7.59 -11.49
C GLU A 37 30.69 -7.68 -11.69
N HIS A 38 29.87 -7.02 -10.85
CA HIS A 38 28.40 -7.17 -10.90
C HIS A 38 27.60 -5.87 -11.09
N LYS A 39 28.23 -4.74 -11.42
CA LYS A 39 27.51 -3.46 -11.66
C LYS A 39 27.11 -3.27 -13.10
N ILE A 40 26.53 -4.30 -13.70
CA ILE A 40 26.12 -4.32 -15.11
C ILE A 40 24.62 -4.07 -15.22
N ILE A 41 24.21 -3.31 -16.23
CA ILE A 41 22.81 -3.16 -16.62
C ILE A 41 22.38 -4.44 -17.34
N ASN A 42 21.45 -5.19 -16.74
CA ASN A 42 20.83 -6.35 -17.39
C ASN A 42 19.93 -5.90 -18.55
N GLU A 43 19.86 -6.69 -19.62
CA GLU A 43 19.02 -6.44 -20.79
C GLU A 43 17.53 -6.38 -20.42
N SER A 44 17.06 -7.24 -19.49
CA SER A 44 15.67 -7.17 -18.99
C SER A 44 15.33 -5.79 -18.44
N LYS A 45 16.26 -5.14 -17.74
CA LYS A 45 16.05 -3.80 -17.19
C LYS A 45 15.93 -2.74 -18.30
N LYS A 46 16.59 -2.93 -19.44
CA LYS A 46 16.45 -2.04 -20.60
C LYS A 46 15.06 -2.18 -21.22
N ASP A 47 14.57 -3.41 -21.35
CA ASP A 47 13.22 -3.68 -21.86
C ASP A 47 12.15 -3.11 -20.92
N ASP A 48 12.30 -3.32 -19.61
CA ASP A 48 11.44 -2.73 -18.59
C ASP A 48 11.43 -1.20 -18.69
N PHE A 49 12.60 -0.57 -18.81
CA PHE A 49 12.70 0.89 -18.93
C PHE A 49 12.07 1.43 -20.22
N ARG A 50 12.17 0.71 -21.34
CA ARG A 50 11.44 1.06 -22.59
C ARG A 50 9.94 1.06 -22.37
N GLN A 51 9.43 0.03 -21.69
CA GLN A 51 8.00 -0.06 -21.38
C GLN A 51 7.57 1.06 -20.43
N TYR A 52 8.31 1.28 -19.35
CA TYR A 52 7.96 2.28 -18.33
C TYR A 52 8.00 3.69 -18.88
N ILE A 53 9.00 4.05 -19.69
CA ILE A 53 9.07 5.38 -20.28
C ILE A 53 7.96 5.63 -21.31
N GLY A 54 7.62 4.61 -22.11
CA GLY A 54 6.49 4.68 -23.03
C GLY A 54 5.16 4.87 -22.31
N ALA A 55 4.89 4.07 -21.27
CA ALA A 55 3.69 4.18 -20.46
C ALA A 55 3.62 5.52 -19.70
N PHE A 56 4.76 5.97 -19.13
CA PHE A 56 4.87 7.24 -18.44
C PHE A 56 4.47 8.41 -19.35
N ASN A 57 5.06 8.49 -20.54
CA ASN A 57 4.77 9.56 -21.50
C ASN A 57 3.31 9.52 -21.99
N THR A 58 2.78 8.31 -22.24
CA THR A 58 1.38 8.14 -22.64
C THR A 58 0.44 8.64 -21.55
N HIS A 59 0.63 8.22 -20.29
CA HIS A 59 -0.21 8.67 -19.18
C HIS A 59 -0.08 10.17 -18.89
N ARG A 60 1.14 10.72 -19.03
CA ARG A 60 1.38 12.16 -18.90
C ARG A 60 0.59 12.95 -19.96
N GLN A 61 0.60 12.47 -21.21
CA GLN A 61 -0.17 13.07 -22.30
C GLN A 61 -1.68 12.95 -22.07
N ILE A 62 -2.19 11.76 -21.72
CA ILE A 62 -3.61 11.53 -21.44
C ILE A 62 -4.10 12.50 -20.36
N ARG A 63 -3.35 12.65 -19.25
CA ARG A 63 -3.72 13.60 -18.20
C ARG A 63 -3.73 15.04 -18.71
N ALA A 64 -2.75 15.43 -19.53
CA ALA A 64 -2.73 16.78 -20.10
C ALA A 64 -3.96 17.05 -20.99
N GLU A 65 -4.46 16.04 -21.70
CA GLU A 65 -5.66 16.11 -22.54
C GLU A 65 -6.97 16.10 -21.71
N GLN A 66 -6.97 15.43 -20.56
CA GLN A 66 -8.13 15.38 -19.64
C GLN A 66 -8.32 16.68 -18.84
N LYS A 67 -7.28 17.49 -18.69
CA LYS A 67 -7.36 18.79 -18.00
C LYS A 67 -8.28 19.75 -18.77
N SER A 68 -9.40 20.09 -18.15
CA SER A 68 -10.42 20.99 -18.67
C SER A 68 -10.47 22.34 -17.95
N ILE A 69 -9.98 22.42 -16.71
CA ILE A 69 -9.90 23.63 -15.89
C ILE A 69 -8.54 24.29 -16.11
N ARG A 70 -8.57 25.60 -16.41
CA ARG A 70 -7.35 26.38 -16.64
C ARG A 70 -6.67 26.71 -15.30
N LEU A 71 -5.61 25.97 -14.98
CA LEU A 71 -4.76 26.25 -13.84
C LEU A 71 -3.54 27.10 -14.25
N PRO A 72 -3.13 28.09 -13.44
CA PRO A 72 -1.97 28.94 -13.75
C PRO A 72 -0.63 28.21 -13.54
N PHE A 73 -0.63 27.15 -12.74
CA PHE A 73 0.54 26.34 -12.43
C PHE A 73 0.18 24.86 -12.43
N HIS A 74 1.16 24.01 -12.71
CA HIS A 74 1.02 22.56 -12.69
C HIS A 74 2.08 21.94 -11.79
N ILE A 75 1.70 20.86 -11.12
CA ILE A 75 2.61 20.05 -10.31
C ILE A 75 2.60 18.66 -10.90
N GLU A 76 3.74 18.21 -11.42
CA GLU A 76 3.85 16.84 -11.93
C GLU A 76 4.26 15.90 -10.81
N LEU A 77 3.58 14.76 -10.74
CA LEU A 77 3.83 13.72 -9.77
C LEU A 77 4.32 12.44 -10.47
N ILE A 78 5.42 11.89 -9.97
CA ILE A 78 6.01 10.63 -10.43
C ILE A 78 6.10 9.66 -9.25
N LYS A 79 5.67 8.42 -9.46
CA LYS A 79 5.81 7.33 -8.50
C LYS A 79 6.98 6.45 -8.92
N ILE A 80 7.92 6.20 -8.01
CA ILE A 80 9.11 5.38 -8.28
C ILE A 80 9.24 4.29 -7.22
N ASN A 81 9.43 3.07 -7.71
CA ASN A 81 9.63 1.85 -6.95
C ASN A 81 11.13 1.58 -6.95
N PHE A 82 11.73 1.35 -5.79
CA PHE A 82 13.16 1.15 -5.61
C PHE A 82 13.46 -0.29 -5.17
N LEU A 83 14.60 -0.82 -5.62
CA LEU A 83 15.12 -2.11 -5.19
C LEU A 83 15.65 -2.09 -3.74
N THR A 84 15.83 -0.89 -3.18
CA THR A 84 16.32 -0.66 -1.82
C THR A 84 15.43 0.35 -1.10
N VAL A 85 15.58 0.43 0.23
CA VAL A 85 14.90 1.43 1.05
C VAL A 85 15.40 2.83 0.66
N PHE A 86 14.48 3.71 0.27
CA PHE A 86 14.78 5.09 -0.07
C PHE A 86 15.00 5.91 1.21
N ASN A 87 16.22 6.44 1.36
CA ASN A 87 16.63 7.16 2.56
C ASN A 87 16.90 8.64 2.26
N ARG A 88 17.24 9.42 3.28
CA ARG A 88 17.51 10.85 3.17
C ARG A 88 18.67 11.20 2.23
N ASP A 89 19.70 10.34 2.15
CA ASP A 89 20.83 10.55 1.22
C ASP A 89 20.37 10.40 -0.24
N LEU A 90 19.58 9.37 -0.54
CA LEU A 90 18.97 9.19 -1.85
C LEU A 90 18.02 10.34 -2.20
N SER A 91 17.24 10.84 -1.23
CA SER A 91 16.39 12.03 -1.42
C SER A 91 17.18 13.23 -1.92
N GLY A 92 18.28 13.59 -1.25
CA GLY A 92 19.11 14.71 -1.68
C GLY A 92 19.74 14.51 -3.06
N LYS A 93 20.15 13.27 -3.39
CA LYS A 93 20.73 12.94 -4.69
C LYS A 93 19.71 13.01 -5.83
N PHE A 94 18.48 12.52 -5.61
CA PHE A 94 17.42 12.57 -6.61
C PHE A 94 16.92 14.00 -6.83
N LEU A 95 16.82 14.81 -5.77
CA LEU A 95 16.51 16.24 -5.88
C LEU A 95 17.57 16.97 -6.72
N LEU A 96 18.85 16.83 -6.37
CA LEU A 96 19.93 17.54 -7.06
C LEU A 96 20.09 17.09 -8.52
N LYS A 97 19.86 15.81 -8.81
CA LYS A 97 20.15 15.23 -10.12
C LYS A 97 18.97 15.28 -11.09
N TYR A 98 17.76 15.09 -10.57
CA TYR A 98 16.55 14.90 -11.35
C TYR A 98 15.45 15.90 -11.00
N GLY A 99 15.68 16.84 -10.07
CA GLY A 99 14.66 17.81 -9.65
C GLY A 99 13.47 17.16 -8.94
N LEU A 100 13.67 15.99 -8.31
CA LEU A 100 12.60 15.21 -7.69
C LEU A 100 12.59 15.36 -6.17
N SER A 101 11.54 15.96 -5.61
CA SER A 101 11.32 16.04 -4.17
C SER A 101 10.27 15.04 -3.69
N PRO A 102 10.56 14.24 -2.66
CA PRO A 102 9.61 13.25 -2.16
C PRO A 102 8.45 13.93 -1.42
N VAL A 103 7.22 13.49 -1.70
CA VAL A 103 5.99 13.94 -1.02
C VAL A 103 5.29 12.83 -0.25
N GLU A 104 5.59 11.57 -0.58
CA GLU A 104 5.06 10.41 0.14
C GLU A 104 6.02 9.22 0.07
N TYR A 105 6.08 8.46 1.17
CA TYR A 105 6.80 7.20 1.26
C TYR A 105 5.83 6.06 1.55
N LEU A 106 5.94 4.99 0.76
CA LEU A 106 5.10 3.79 0.80
C LEU A 106 5.99 2.53 0.87
N ASP A 107 5.41 1.40 1.22
CA ASP A 107 6.08 0.08 1.19
C ASP A 107 7.42 0.04 1.93
N PHE A 108 7.45 0.54 3.17
CA PHE A 108 8.69 0.72 3.96
C PHE A 108 9.73 1.58 3.23
N ASN A 109 9.27 2.67 2.61
CA ASN A 109 10.04 3.62 1.81
C ASN A 109 10.69 3.00 0.57
N LYS A 110 10.21 1.86 0.08
CA LYS A 110 10.65 1.31 -1.22
C LYS A 110 9.88 1.92 -2.38
N THR A 111 8.72 2.49 -2.13
CA THR A 111 7.96 3.24 -3.13
C THR A 111 7.87 4.68 -2.67
N VAL A 112 8.16 5.63 -3.56
CA VAL A 112 8.14 7.06 -3.23
C VAL A 112 7.43 7.82 -4.33
N VAL A 113 6.51 8.70 -3.94
CA VAL A 113 5.89 9.67 -4.84
C VAL A 113 6.68 10.96 -4.74
N PHE A 114 7.05 11.53 -5.88
CA PHE A 114 7.82 12.76 -5.97
C PHE A 114 7.05 13.83 -6.73
N THR A 115 7.26 15.09 -6.35
CA THR A 115 7.02 16.24 -7.21
C THR A 115 8.21 16.46 -8.14
N VAL A 116 7.92 16.92 -9.36
CA VAL A 116 8.93 17.47 -10.26
C VAL A 116 9.04 18.97 -10.01
N ASP A 117 10.08 19.39 -9.28
CA ASP A 117 10.24 20.81 -8.90
C ASP A 117 11.08 21.58 -9.92
N ASN A 118 11.91 20.87 -10.68
CA ASN A 118 12.75 21.45 -11.72
C ASN A 118 12.66 20.62 -12.99
N THR A 119 11.86 21.11 -13.95
CA THR A 119 11.65 20.46 -15.25
C THR A 119 12.95 20.28 -16.02
N GLU A 120 13.87 21.26 -16.00
CA GLU A 120 15.16 21.17 -16.70
C GLU A 120 16.03 20.05 -16.10
N ALA A 121 16.06 19.95 -14.76
CA ALA A 121 16.76 18.85 -14.09
C ALA A 121 16.07 17.50 -14.35
N PHE A 122 14.74 17.48 -14.48
CA PHE A 122 13.98 16.26 -14.76
C PHE A 122 14.22 15.72 -16.18
N GLU A 123 14.57 16.56 -17.16
CA GLU A 123 15.03 16.09 -18.47
C GLU A 123 16.30 15.22 -18.38
N ASN A 124 17.11 15.37 -17.33
CA ASN A 124 18.23 14.45 -17.08
C ASN A 124 17.75 13.04 -16.75
N PHE A 125 16.58 12.89 -16.13
CA PHE A 125 15.99 11.58 -15.84
C PHE A 125 15.66 10.85 -17.13
N HIS A 126 14.96 11.52 -18.05
CA HIS A 126 14.67 11.01 -19.40
C HIS A 126 15.95 10.68 -20.18
N THR A 127 16.89 11.63 -20.23
CA THR A 127 18.16 11.46 -20.93
C THR A 127 18.96 10.27 -20.38
N HIS A 128 18.98 10.08 -19.07
CA HIS A 128 19.68 8.96 -18.45
C HIS A 128 18.99 7.61 -18.69
N ILE A 129 17.66 7.57 -18.73
CA ILE A 129 16.90 6.39 -19.14
C ILE A 129 17.23 6.02 -20.59
N ASP A 130 17.20 6.99 -21.51
CA ASP A 130 17.53 6.75 -22.91
C ASP A 130 18.97 6.27 -23.09
N ARG A 131 19.92 6.82 -22.33
CA ARG A 131 21.31 6.33 -22.31
C ARG A 131 21.38 4.88 -21.85
N ILE A 132 20.64 4.50 -20.82
CA ILE A 132 20.58 3.11 -20.32
C ILE A 132 20.01 2.18 -21.41
N ILE A 133 18.88 2.57 -22.00
CA ILE A 133 18.16 1.79 -23.03
C ILE A 133 19.04 1.55 -24.26
N ASN A 134 19.77 2.58 -24.70
CA ASN A 134 20.59 2.54 -25.91
C ASN A 134 22.04 2.09 -25.66
N SER A 135 22.41 1.82 -24.41
CA SER A 135 23.76 1.36 -24.07
C SER A 135 24.05 -0.04 -24.65
N PRO A 136 25.32 -0.34 -25.00
CA PRO A 136 25.72 -1.69 -25.39
C PRO A 136 25.42 -2.75 -24.32
N ARG A 137 25.43 -4.03 -24.72
CA ARG A 137 25.35 -5.16 -23.76
C ARG A 137 26.51 -5.09 -22.78
N ASN A 138 26.26 -5.53 -21.54
CA ASN A 138 27.24 -5.53 -20.46
C ASN A 138 27.78 -4.14 -20.05
N THR A 139 27.03 -3.07 -20.35
CA THR A 139 27.41 -1.71 -19.91
C THR A 139 27.35 -1.63 -18.38
N SER A 140 28.45 -1.17 -17.79
CA SER A 140 28.54 -0.94 -16.34
C SER A 140 27.88 0.38 -15.97
N TYR A 141 27.10 0.40 -14.89
CA TYR A 141 26.55 1.63 -14.29
C TYR A 141 27.46 2.21 -13.21
N TYR A 142 28.64 1.62 -12.95
CA TYR A 142 29.55 2.10 -11.92
C TYR A 142 30.16 3.47 -12.29
N LYS A 143 30.08 4.43 -11.36
CA LYS A 143 30.54 5.82 -11.53
C LYS A 143 29.96 6.56 -12.75
N GLN A 144 28.88 6.03 -13.33
CA GLN A 144 28.17 6.68 -14.42
C GLN A 144 27.16 7.68 -13.87
N ASP A 145 26.83 8.68 -14.69
CA ASP A 145 25.84 9.68 -14.30
C ASP A 145 24.45 9.07 -14.10
N TYR A 146 24.12 7.96 -14.75
CA TYR A 146 22.85 7.26 -14.55
C TYR A 146 22.88 6.20 -13.44
N ASN A 147 23.94 6.13 -12.63
CA ASN A 147 24.11 5.09 -11.59
C ASN A 147 22.94 4.98 -10.61
N LEU A 148 22.29 6.10 -10.26
CA LEU A 148 21.14 6.12 -9.35
C LEU A 148 19.95 5.35 -9.92
N LEU A 149 19.79 5.32 -11.25
CA LEU A 149 18.70 4.60 -11.90
C LEU A 149 18.87 3.07 -11.83
N ALA A 150 20.06 2.58 -11.49
CA ALA A 150 20.24 1.17 -11.18
C ALA A 150 19.38 0.72 -9.99
N LEU A 151 19.09 1.64 -9.05
CA LEU A 151 18.24 1.39 -7.88
C LEU A 151 16.75 1.41 -8.20
N VAL A 152 16.35 1.97 -9.34
CA VAL A 152 14.95 2.07 -9.74
C VAL A 152 14.49 0.71 -10.26
N HIS A 153 13.48 0.14 -9.63
CA HIS A 153 12.80 -1.06 -10.08
C HIS A 153 11.77 -0.74 -11.17
N GLN A 154 10.93 0.27 -10.94
CA GLN A 154 9.87 0.71 -11.84
C GLN A 154 9.56 2.19 -11.55
N PHE A 155 9.02 2.90 -12.54
CA PHE A 155 8.47 4.23 -12.35
C PHE A 155 7.20 4.41 -13.19
N THR A 156 6.27 5.20 -12.70
CA THR A 156 5.00 5.50 -13.38
C THR A 156 4.63 6.96 -13.17
N PHE A 157 3.94 7.53 -14.16
CA PHE A 157 3.30 8.83 -14.00
C PHE A 157 2.12 8.68 -13.03
N TYR A 158 1.94 9.62 -12.11
CA TYR A 158 0.85 9.57 -11.15
C TYR A 158 -0.44 10.04 -11.83
N THR A 159 -1.37 9.12 -12.05
CA THR A 159 -2.59 9.29 -12.86
C THR A 159 -3.81 9.70 -12.03
N SER A 160 -4.91 10.05 -12.68
CA SER A 160 -6.19 10.28 -12.01
C SER A 160 -6.68 9.02 -11.27
N ASN A 161 -6.39 7.84 -11.79
CA ASN A 161 -6.69 6.57 -11.12
C ASN A 161 -5.84 6.34 -9.86
N ASP A 162 -4.59 6.82 -9.84
CA ASP A 162 -3.77 6.77 -8.62
C ASP A 162 -4.31 7.72 -7.53
N ARG A 163 -5.04 8.77 -7.94
CA ARG A 163 -5.68 9.73 -7.03
C ARG A 163 -7.03 9.22 -6.53
N LEU A 164 -7.82 8.53 -7.34
CA LEU A 164 -9.12 8.01 -6.92
C LEU A 164 -9.00 6.58 -6.36
N ALA A 165 -8.73 6.46 -5.06
CA ALA A 165 -8.54 5.16 -4.41
C ALA A 165 -9.88 4.44 -4.13
N SER A 166 -10.87 5.17 -3.62
CA SER A 166 -12.25 4.68 -3.49
C SER A 166 -13.25 5.82 -3.65
N TYR A 167 -14.45 5.49 -4.12
CA TYR A 167 -15.53 6.45 -4.34
C TYR A 167 -16.82 6.01 -3.65
N SER A 168 -17.50 6.99 -3.06
CA SER A 168 -18.87 6.93 -2.55
C SER A 168 -19.51 8.29 -2.87
N GLU A 169 -20.80 8.32 -3.20
CA GLU A 169 -21.51 9.60 -3.38
C GLU A 169 -21.51 10.42 -2.09
N ASP A 170 -21.56 9.74 -0.94
CA ASP A 170 -21.59 10.36 0.38
C ASP A 170 -20.29 10.10 1.14
N GLY A 171 -19.84 11.12 1.88
CA GLY A 171 -18.68 11.01 2.76
C GLY A 171 -17.40 10.71 2.00
N LEU A 172 -16.77 11.74 1.45
CA LEU A 172 -15.49 11.64 0.77
C LEU A 172 -14.42 12.47 1.47
N LEU A 173 -13.24 11.89 1.61
CA LEU A 173 -12.04 12.58 2.07
C LEU A 173 -11.11 12.78 0.90
N ILE A 174 -10.76 14.03 0.65
CA ILE A 174 -9.69 14.45 -0.24
C ILE A 174 -8.48 14.78 0.62
N SER A 175 -7.38 14.09 0.37
CA SER A 175 -6.07 14.40 0.93
C SER A 175 -5.24 15.15 -0.09
N PHE A 176 -4.50 16.16 0.37
CA PHE A 176 -3.59 16.93 -0.45
C PHE A 176 -2.14 16.48 -0.27
N ILE A 177 -1.31 16.74 -1.28
CA ILE A 177 0.13 16.52 -1.19
C ILE A 177 0.76 17.51 -0.22
N SER A 178 1.80 17.09 0.50
CA SER A 178 2.67 18.00 1.23
C SER A 178 3.86 18.35 0.35
N THR A 179 3.97 19.61 -0.07
CA THR A 179 5.01 20.08 -0.98
C THR A 179 5.55 21.44 -0.54
N HIS A 180 6.78 21.76 -0.94
CA HIS A 180 7.40 23.08 -0.73
C HIS A 180 7.09 24.07 -1.88
N LEU A 181 6.41 23.60 -2.94
CA LEU A 181 5.89 24.41 -4.05
C LEU A 181 4.66 25.21 -3.61
N ASN A 182 4.85 26.10 -2.63
CA ASN A 182 3.76 26.78 -1.93
C ASN A 182 2.91 27.64 -2.87
N ARG A 183 3.52 28.29 -3.86
CA ARG A 183 2.81 29.17 -4.78
C ARG A 183 1.84 28.38 -5.66
N GLU A 184 2.33 27.30 -6.24
CA GLU A 184 1.60 26.40 -7.10
C GLU A 184 0.49 25.70 -6.32
N TYR A 185 0.82 25.21 -5.12
CA TYR A 185 -0.11 24.56 -4.21
C TYR A 185 -1.26 25.48 -3.80
N GLU A 186 -0.96 26.66 -3.24
CA GLU A 186 -1.98 27.59 -2.77
C GLU A 186 -2.85 28.12 -3.92
N SER A 187 -2.24 28.35 -5.09
CA SER A 187 -3.00 28.77 -6.27
C SER A 187 -3.99 27.70 -6.75
N GLN A 188 -3.58 26.44 -6.82
CA GLN A 188 -4.50 25.36 -7.20
C GLN A 188 -5.56 25.12 -6.13
N LYS A 189 -5.20 25.22 -4.85
CA LYS A 189 -6.13 25.02 -3.74
C LYS A 189 -7.22 26.08 -3.70
N ALA A 190 -6.86 27.35 -3.92
CA ALA A 190 -7.83 28.43 -4.03
C ALA A 190 -8.83 28.19 -5.17
N ILE A 191 -8.34 27.75 -6.34
CA ILE A 191 -9.21 27.44 -7.49
C ILE A 191 -10.11 26.24 -7.17
N LEU A 192 -9.58 25.17 -6.56
CA LEU A 192 -10.38 24.01 -6.16
C LEU A 192 -11.53 24.40 -5.23
N LEU A 193 -11.24 25.18 -4.18
CA LEU A 193 -12.26 25.63 -3.24
C LEU A 193 -13.30 26.53 -3.92
N GLN A 194 -12.87 27.38 -4.86
CA GLN A 194 -13.78 28.21 -5.65
C GLN A 194 -14.68 27.38 -6.57
N GLU A 195 -14.15 26.34 -7.22
CA GLU A 195 -14.93 25.43 -8.06
C GLU A 195 -15.98 24.67 -7.24
N LEU A 196 -15.58 24.13 -6.08
CA LEU A 196 -16.49 23.46 -5.15
C LEU A 196 -17.60 24.40 -4.66
N GLN A 197 -17.25 25.65 -4.34
CA GLN A 197 -18.22 26.67 -3.95
C GLN A 197 -19.18 27.06 -5.09
N THR A 198 -18.66 27.21 -6.32
CA THR A 198 -19.46 27.60 -7.50
C THR A 198 -20.47 26.51 -7.87
N GLN A 199 -20.11 25.24 -7.66
CA GLN A 199 -20.98 24.10 -7.89
C GLN A 199 -21.87 23.77 -6.67
N GLU A 200 -21.85 24.61 -5.64
CA GLU A 200 -22.62 24.43 -4.40
C GLU A 200 -22.36 23.08 -3.70
N ILE A 201 -21.15 22.52 -3.85
CA ILE A 201 -20.76 21.25 -3.24
C ILE A 201 -20.48 21.47 -1.74
N PRO A 202 -21.15 20.73 -0.84
CA PRO A 202 -20.97 20.91 0.60
C PRO A 202 -19.61 20.37 1.05
N VAL A 203 -18.78 21.27 1.58
CA VAL A 203 -17.42 20.94 2.06
C VAL A 203 -17.28 21.23 3.56
N SER A 204 -16.55 20.35 4.23
CA SER A 204 -16.05 20.53 5.59
C SER A 204 -14.53 20.66 5.52
N TYR A 205 -14.02 21.83 5.90
CA TYR A 205 -12.60 22.16 5.84
C TYR A 205 -12.17 22.77 7.17
N ASN A 206 -11.10 22.22 7.77
CA ASN A 206 -10.48 22.79 8.95
C ASN A 206 -9.13 23.41 8.57
N PRO A 207 -8.94 24.74 8.71
CA PRO A 207 -7.66 25.40 8.46
C PRO A 207 -6.50 24.88 9.34
N GLU A 208 -6.77 24.29 10.50
CA GLU A 208 -5.76 23.64 11.35
C GLU A 208 -5.26 22.31 10.78
N PHE A 209 -6.03 21.68 9.90
CA PHE A 209 -5.68 20.46 9.17
C PHE A 209 -5.78 20.72 7.65
N PRO A 210 -4.91 21.59 7.10
CA PRO A 210 -5.07 22.10 5.75
C PRO A 210 -4.92 21.04 4.66
N ASP A 211 -4.33 19.89 4.98
CA ASP A 211 -4.05 18.81 4.05
C ASP A 211 -5.25 17.87 3.80
N ILE A 212 -6.37 18.10 4.47
CA ILE A 212 -7.57 17.27 4.38
C ILE A 212 -8.79 18.15 4.11
N LEU A 213 -9.62 17.69 3.18
CA LEU A 213 -10.93 18.26 2.86
C LEU A 213 -11.96 17.14 2.88
N GLU A 214 -13.05 17.33 3.62
CA GLU A 214 -14.18 16.40 3.61
C GLU A 214 -15.30 16.96 2.74
N ILE A 215 -15.89 16.10 1.92
CA ILE A 215 -17.02 16.40 1.05
C ILE A 215 -18.18 15.50 1.47
N SER A 216 -19.29 16.10 1.87
CA SER A 216 -20.42 15.34 2.38
C SER A 216 -21.15 14.58 1.28
N HIS A 217 -21.30 15.20 0.11
CA HIS A 217 -21.98 14.62 -1.05
C HIS A 217 -21.40 15.17 -2.35
N ILE A 218 -21.07 14.31 -3.32
CA ILE A 218 -20.56 14.70 -4.65
C ILE A 218 -20.74 13.59 -5.70
N SER A 219 -21.10 13.98 -6.92
CA SER A 219 -21.25 13.07 -8.05
C SER A 219 -19.91 12.55 -8.57
N LEU A 220 -19.95 11.40 -9.26
CA LEU A 220 -18.76 10.79 -9.85
C LEU A 220 -18.13 11.71 -10.94
N ASP A 221 -18.96 12.42 -11.69
CA ASP A 221 -18.47 13.36 -12.71
C ASP A 221 -17.70 14.52 -12.09
N ASN A 222 -18.19 15.06 -10.97
CA ASN A 222 -17.53 16.16 -10.28
C ASN A 222 -16.24 15.71 -9.60
N ILE A 223 -16.19 14.50 -9.02
CA ILE A 223 -14.94 14.00 -8.44
C ILE A 223 -13.90 13.68 -9.53
N ASN A 224 -14.32 13.16 -10.69
CA ASN A 224 -13.46 12.94 -11.85
C ASN A 224 -12.88 14.26 -12.35
N LEU A 225 -13.72 15.30 -12.46
CA LEU A 225 -13.27 16.66 -12.77
C LEU A 225 -12.20 17.13 -11.79
N ILE A 226 -12.35 16.85 -10.50
CA ILE A 226 -11.36 17.23 -9.48
C ILE A 226 -10.04 16.47 -9.67
N VAL A 227 -10.07 15.14 -9.76
CA VAL A 227 -8.83 14.33 -9.84
C VAL A 227 -8.08 14.54 -11.15
N ASP A 228 -8.78 14.82 -12.25
CA ASP A 228 -8.18 15.10 -13.56
C ASP A 228 -7.47 16.46 -13.59
N ASN A 229 -8.04 17.45 -12.92
CA ASN A 229 -7.56 18.83 -13.02
C ASN A 229 -6.54 19.20 -11.94
N PHE A 230 -6.80 18.85 -10.68
CA PHE A 230 -6.01 19.36 -9.56
C PHE A 230 -4.86 18.43 -9.22
N ASP A 231 -3.64 18.91 -9.41
CA ASP A 231 -2.42 18.15 -9.17
C ASP A 231 -2.09 18.04 -7.67
N ILE A 232 -2.58 19.00 -6.87
CA ILE A 232 -2.45 18.98 -5.41
C ILE A 232 -3.22 17.85 -4.75
N VAL A 233 -4.20 17.24 -5.44
CA VAL A 233 -4.95 16.10 -4.93
C VAL A 233 -4.02 14.90 -4.92
N LYS A 234 -3.76 14.42 -3.71
CA LYS A 234 -2.98 13.22 -3.47
C LYS A 234 -3.86 11.99 -3.64
N THR A 235 -4.88 11.89 -2.81
CA THR A 235 -5.79 10.74 -2.83
C THR A 235 -7.19 11.15 -2.38
N VAL A 236 -8.18 10.60 -3.07
CA VAL A 236 -9.60 10.63 -2.74
C VAL A 236 -10.00 9.25 -2.23
N THR A 237 -10.58 9.22 -1.04
CA THR A 237 -11.06 7.99 -0.38
C THR A 237 -12.41 8.25 0.26
N SER A 238 -13.32 7.29 0.21
CA SER A 238 -14.56 7.37 0.99
C SER A 238 -14.28 7.34 2.50
N SER A 239 -14.91 8.25 3.25
CA SER A 239 -14.94 8.19 4.71
C SER A 239 -15.91 7.10 5.12
N ARG A 240 -15.41 5.88 5.29
CA ARG A 240 -16.21 4.81 5.90
C ARG A 240 -16.64 5.23 7.29
N SER A 241 -17.88 5.67 7.42
CA SER A 241 -18.48 5.97 8.71
C SER A 241 -19.03 4.67 9.28
N GLN A 242 -18.59 4.31 10.50
CA GLN A 242 -19.29 3.28 11.26
C GLN A 242 -20.72 3.78 11.50
N LYS A 243 -21.72 3.05 10.99
CA LYS A 243 -23.12 3.43 11.21
C LYS A 243 -23.45 3.24 12.70
N VAL A 244 -24.00 4.26 13.34
CA VAL A 244 -24.39 4.21 14.76
C VAL A 244 -25.91 4.13 14.84
N ARG A 245 -26.44 3.03 15.38
CA ARG A 245 -27.87 2.86 15.62
C ARG A 245 -28.22 3.20 17.08
N PRO A 246 -29.31 3.93 17.35
CA PRO A 246 -29.86 4.04 18.70
C PRO A 246 -30.33 2.66 19.22
N SER A 247 -29.88 2.25 20.40
CA SER A 247 -30.42 1.08 21.11
C SER A 247 -30.92 1.47 22.51
N ILE A 248 -31.73 0.59 23.10
CA ILE A 248 -32.27 0.75 24.46
C ILE A 248 -31.14 0.88 25.50
N ALA A 249 -29.94 0.38 25.21
CA ALA A 249 -28.75 0.44 26.08
C ALA A 249 -27.73 1.53 25.70
N GLY A 250 -28.07 2.42 24.74
CA GLY A 250 -27.16 3.43 24.19
C GLY A 250 -26.82 3.20 22.71
N PRO A 251 -26.07 4.12 22.08
CA PRO A 251 -25.67 4.01 20.69
C PRO A 251 -24.80 2.76 20.46
N VAL A 252 -25.22 1.89 19.55
CA VAL A 252 -24.47 0.70 19.13
C VAL A 252 -23.77 1.01 17.82
N ARG A 253 -22.45 0.80 17.79
CA ARG A 253 -21.65 0.91 16.56
C ARG A 253 -21.85 -0.35 15.73
N GLU A 254 -22.31 -0.19 14.50
CA GLU A 254 -22.49 -1.27 13.54
C GLU A 254 -21.43 -1.17 12.44
N TYR A 255 -21.21 -2.28 11.75
CA TYR A 255 -20.23 -2.37 10.66
C TYR A 255 -20.62 -1.54 9.44
N GLY A 256 -21.91 -1.19 9.32
CA GLY A 256 -22.42 -0.32 8.27
C GLY A 256 -22.75 -1.03 6.95
N PHE A 257 -22.57 -2.34 6.88
CA PHE A 257 -22.88 -3.17 5.72
C PHE A 257 -23.40 -4.56 6.13
N THR A 258 -24.13 -5.22 5.23
CA THR A 258 -24.54 -6.62 5.34
C THR A 258 -23.86 -7.49 4.28
N VAL A 259 -23.83 -8.80 4.50
CA VAL A 259 -23.28 -9.76 3.55
C VAL A 259 -24.36 -10.77 3.19
N ASN A 260 -24.72 -10.82 1.92
CA ASN A 260 -25.56 -11.87 1.37
C ASN A 260 -24.73 -13.13 1.15
N VAL A 261 -25.38 -14.28 1.25
CA VAL A 261 -24.79 -15.58 0.92
C VAL A 261 -25.47 -16.10 -0.35
N PRO A 262 -24.88 -15.91 -1.54
CA PRO A 262 -25.44 -16.46 -2.77
C PRO A 262 -25.46 -17.99 -2.74
N ASP A 263 -26.37 -18.58 -3.53
CA ASP A 263 -26.38 -20.02 -3.77
C ASP A 263 -25.11 -20.45 -4.51
N ASN A 264 -24.60 -21.65 -4.19
CA ASN A 264 -23.44 -22.27 -4.85
C ASN A 264 -22.09 -21.52 -4.73
N ILE A 265 -21.84 -20.82 -3.63
CA ILE A 265 -20.49 -20.30 -3.35
C ILE A 265 -19.58 -21.39 -2.75
N PRO A 266 -18.27 -21.38 -3.02
CA PRO A 266 -17.35 -22.38 -2.48
C PRO A 266 -17.18 -22.25 -0.96
N THR A 267 -16.88 -23.36 -0.30
CA THR A 267 -16.43 -23.35 1.10
C THR A 267 -14.89 -23.27 1.15
N VAL A 268 -14.38 -22.31 1.93
CA VAL A 268 -12.95 -22.12 2.18
C VAL A 268 -12.65 -22.43 3.65
N GLY A 269 -11.60 -23.23 3.89
CA GLY A 269 -11.11 -23.50 5.24
C GLY A 269 -10.14 -22.41 5.69
N ILE A 270 -10.43 -21.75 6.80
CA ILE A 270 -9.54 -20.74 7.38
C ILE A 270 -8.81 -21.34 8.57
N ILE A 271 -7.48 -21.45 8.47
CA ILE A 271 -6.59 -21.99 9.50
C ILE A 271 -5.88 -20.81 10.16
N ASP A 272 -6.35 -20.39 11.34
CA ASP A 272 -5.88 -19.18 12.04
C ASP A 272 -6.06 -19.29 13.58
N THR A 273 -5.91 -18.16 14.29
CA THR A 273 -6.17 -18.01 15.73
C THR A 273 -7.66 -18.03 16.11
N GLY A 274 -8.55 -18.20 15.13
CA GLY A 274 -10.00 -18.22 15.27
C GLY A 274 -10.69 -17.03 14.60
N ILE A 275 -12.02 -17.04 14.55
CA ILE A 275 -12.82 -16.03 13.85
C ILE A 275 -13.93 -15.52 14.78
N SER A 276 -14.00 -14.21 15.00
CA SER A 276 -15.11 -13.61 15.75
C SER A 276 -16.39 -13.66 14.93
N ARG A 277 -17.49 -14.11 15.55
CA ARG A 277 -18.84 -13.99 14.97
C ARG A 277 -19.30 -12.54 15.04
N ILE A 278 -18.95 -11.77 14.03
CA ILE A 278 -19.45 -10.42 13.83
C ILE A 278 -20.76 -10.46 13.02
N GLU A 279 -21.63 -9.46 13.20
CA GLU A 279 -22.95 -9.42 12.57
C GLU A 279 -22.92 -9.64 11.05
N PRO A 280 -22.05 -8.98 10.26
CA PRO A 280 -22.04 -9.18 8.81
C PRO A 280 -21.61 -10.58 8.39
N PHE A 281 -20.93 -11.33 9.26
CA PHE A 281 -20.35 -12.64 8.94
C PHE A 281 -21.09 -13.81 9.59
N GLN A 282 -22.25 -13.58 10.20
CA GLN A 282 -22.97 -14.66 10.88
C GLN A 282 -23.39 -15.79 9.93
N ASP A 283 -23.88 -15.43 8.75
CA ASP A 283 -24.48 -16.39 7.81
C ASP A 283 -23.45 -17.07 6.88
N ILE A 284 -22.26 -16.50 6.75
CA ILE A 284 -21.16 -17.09 5.97
C ILE A 284 -20.37 -18.14 6.75
N LEU A 285 -20.42 -18.09 8.10
CA LEU A 285 -19.66 -18.98 8.96
C LEU A 285 -20.43 -20.29 9.16
N LEU A 286 -19.82 -21.41 8.78
CA LEU A 286 -20.38 -22.71 9.08
C LEU A 286 -20.47 -22.93 10.60
N LEU A 287 -21.54 -23.60 11.03
CA LEU A 287 -21.72 -23.99 12.43
C LEU A 287 -20.64 -25.00 12.86
N ASP A 288 -20.41 -25.97 11.99
CA ASP A 288 -19.32 -26.94 12.14
C ASP A 288 -17.96 -26.22 12.05
N ASN A 289 -17.04 -26.63 12.92
CA ASN A 289 -15.71 -26.04 13.03
C ASN A 289 -14.73 -27.05 13.62
N PHE A 290 -13.44 -26.77 13.44
CA PHE A 290 -12.35 -27.52 14.07
C PHE A 290 -11.64 -26.60 15.06
N ASN A 291 -11.45 -27.09 16.29
CA ASN A 291 -10.87 -26.29 17.35
C ASN A 291 -9.82 -27.08 18.12
N HIS A 292 -8.58 -26.64 18.00
CA HIS A 292 -7.43 -27.25 18.64
C HIS A 292 -7.18 -26.68 20.04
N THR A 293 -7.90 -25.63 20.41
CA THR A 293 -7.68 -24.86 21.63
C THR A 293 -8.72 -25.20 22.70
N GLN A 294 -8.46 -24.80 23.94
CA GLN A 294 -9.43 -24.88 25.04
C GLN A 294 -10.45 -23.72 25.00
N HIS A 295 -10.24 -22.74 24.13
CA HIS A 295 -11.09 -21.57 24.00
C HIS A 295 -12.20 -21.80 22.98
N ALA A 296 -13.28 -21.04 23.05
CA ALA A 296 -14.37 -21.18 22.10
C ALA A 296 -13.88 -20.95 20.65
N PRO A 297 -14.39 -21.70 19.66
CA PRO A 297 -13.93 -21.63 18.28
C PRO A 297 -14.11 -20.24 17.65
N PHE A 298 -15.14 -19.52 18.08
CA PHE A 298 -15.47 -18.18 17.60
C PHE A 298 -14.99 -17.05 18.52
N TRP A 299 -14.08 -17.35 19.43
CA TRP A 299 -13.40 -16.37 20.26
C TRP A 299 -12.04 -16.06 19.62
N ASN A 300 -11.84 -14.83 19.19
CA ASN A 300 -10.57 -14.35 18.68
C ASN A 300 -10.17 -13.05 19.41
N GLU A 301 -9.12 -13.12 20.23
CA GLU A 301 -8.58 -11.94 20.94
C GLU A 301 -7.66 -11.10 20.06
N ASP A 302 -7.02 -11.71 19.06
CA ASP A 302 -6.07 -11.05 18.17
C ASP A 302 -6.75 -10.35 16.99
N GLY A 303 -8.01 -10.70 16.69
CA GLY A 303 -8.78 -10.15 15.55
C GLY A 303 -8.26 -10.56 14.16
N HIS A 304 -7.10 -11.20 14.08
CA HIS A 304 -6.39 -11.55 12.84
C HIS A 304 -7.21 -12.47 11.92
N GLY A 305 -7.66 -13.63 12.41
CA GLY A 305 -8.49 -14.54 11.63
C GLY A 305 -9.82 -13.92 11.14
N THR A 306 -10.38 -12.94 11.87
CA THR A 306 -11.58 -12.20 11.42
C THR A 306 -11.27 -11.28 10.23
N LEU A 307 -10.11 -10.61 10.24
CA LEU A 307 -9.64 -9.79 9.11
C LEU A 307 -9.35 -10.65 7.87
N VAL A 308 -8.65 -11.76 8.05
CA VAL A 308 -8.37 -12.74 6.99
C VAL A 308 -9.68 -13.26 6.38
N THR A 309 -10.68 -13.54 7.22
CA THR A 309 -12.01 -13.94 6.77
C THR A 309 -12.66 -12.87 5.90
N GLY A 310 -12.60 -11.59 6.30
CA GLY A 310 -13.13 -10.49 5.50
C GLY A 310 -12.50 -10.41 4.11
N LEU A 311 -11.18 -10.63 4.00
CA LEU A 311 -10.49 -10.67 2.70
C LEU A 311 -10.98 -11.79 1.79
N VAL A 312 -11.14 -12.99 2.34
CA VAL A 312 -11.59 -14.17 1.58
C VAL A 312 -13.05 -14.02 1.14
N VAL A 313 -13.89 -13.48 2.01
CA VAL A 313 -15.33 -13.40 1.79
C VAL A 313 -15.71 -12.24 0.89
N LEU A 314 -15.09 -11.08 1.06
CA LEU A 314 -15.49 -9.86 0.36
C LEU A 314 -14.56 -9.53 -0.81
N GLY A 315 -13.35 -10.09 -0.83
CA GLY A 315 -12.37 -9.87 -1.89
C GLY A 315 -11.88 -8.42 -1.98
N ASP A 316 -11.44 -8.04 -3.18
CA ASP A 316 -10.99 -6.68 -3.49
C ASP A 316 -12.15 -5.68 -3.62
N GLU A 317 -13.36 -6.17 -3.89
CA GLU A 317 -14.59 -5.40 -3.98
C GLU A 317 -14.83 -4.58 -2.71
N PHE A 318 -14.56 -5.16 -1.54
CA PHE A 318 -14.69 -4.46 -0.27
C PHE A 318 -13.88 -3.16 -0.26
N TYR A 319 -12.66 -3.15 -0.79
CA TYR A 319 -11.76 -1.99 -0.73
C TYR A 319 -12.02 -0.97 -1.82
N LYS A 320 -12.55 -1.42 -2.97
CA LYS A 320 -12.73 -0.58 -4.17
C LYS A 320 -14.04 0.20 -4.16
N VAL A 321 -15.10 -0.39 -3.61
CA VAL A 321 -16.45 0.18 -3.69
C VAL A 321 -17.12 0.08 -2.33
N GLU A 322 -17.59 1.21 -1.82
CA GLU A 322 -18.41 1.22 -0.61
C GLU A 322 -19.86 0.84 -0.96
N ARG A 323 -20.36 -0.21 -0.32
CA ARG A 323 -21.74 -0.67 -0.45
C ARG A 323 -22.32 -1.00 0.91
N ASP A 324 -23.63 -0.83 1.01
CA ASP A 324 -24.40 -1.27 2.18
C ASP A 324 -24.60 -2.78 2.19
N GLN A 325 -24.41 -3.45 1.06
CA GLN A 325 -24.63 -4.88 0.88
C GLN A 325 -23.58 -5.47 -0.06
N TYR A 326 -22.94 -6.56 0.37
CA TYR A 326 -21.96 -7.30 -0.42
C TYR A 326 -22.41 -8.75 -0.61
N ASP A 327 -22.04 -9.35 -1.73
CA ASP A 327 -22.23 -10.79 -1.94
C ASP A 327 -20.97 -11.55 -1.55
N ALA A 328 -21.10 -12.48 -0.60
CA ALA A 328 -20.02 -13.35 -0.17
C ALA A 328 -19.47 -14.16 -1.35
N LYS A 329 -18.14 -14.19 -1.47
CA LYS A 329 -17.43 -15.01 -2.47
C LYS A 329 -17.18 -16.44 -1.98
N ALA A 330 -17.31 -16.68 -0.67
CA ALA A 330 -17.12 -17.98 -0.07
C ALA A 330 -17.88 -18.14 1.26
N GLN A 331 -18.28 -19.37 1.56
CA GLN A 331 -18.58 -19.81 2.92
C GLN A 331 -17.30 -20.18 3.66
N ILE A 332 -17.33 -20.08 4.98
CA ILE A 332 -16.13 -20.19 5.80
C ILE A 332 -16.25 -21.33 6.79
N LEU A 333 -15.32 -22.27 6.69
CA LEU A 333 -15.10 -23.32 7.67
C LEU A 333 -13.94 -22.90 8.57
N ASN A 334 -14.23 -22.63 9.84
CA ASN A 334 -13.23 -22.21 10.82
C ASN A 334 -12.41 -23.42 11.32
N ILE A 335 -11.10 -23.35 11.16
CA ILE A 335 -10.12 -24.28 11.73
C ILE A 335 -9.22 -23.48 12.67
N LYS A 336 -9.67 -23.34 13.93
CA LYS A 336 -8.93 -22.63 14.97
C LYS A 336 -7.78 -23.52 15.44
N ALA A 337 -6.60 -23.29 14.87
CA ALA A 337 -5.40 -24.09 15.11
C ALA A 337 -4.58 -23.57 16.30
N LEU A 338 -4.57 -22.25 16.52
CA LEU A 338 -3.88 -21.59 17.64
C LEU A 338 -4.87 -20.70 18.41
N HIS A 339 -4.52 -20.30 19.64
CA HIS A 339 -5.23 -19.21 20.31
C HIS A 339 -4.42 -17.92 20.27
N PHE A 340 -3.12 -18.02 20.54
CA PHE A 340 -2.14 -16.96 20.40
C PHE A 340 -1.10 -17.33 19.33
N SER A 341 -0.52 -16.32 18.69
CA SER A 341 0.50 -16.50 17.63
C SER A 341 1.74 -17.33 18.03
N ASN A 342 2.02 -17.46 19.34
CA ASN A 342 3.16 -18.21 19.87
C ASN A 342 2.79 -19.62 20.39
N ASP A 343 1.55 -20.06 20.25
CA ASP A 343 1.13 -21.39 20.70
C ASP A 343 1.74 -22.51 19.86
N ASN A 344 1.85 -23.70 20.46
CA ASN A 344 2.30 -24.89 19.75
C ASN A 344 1.22 -25.40 18.78
N LEU A 345 1.62 -25.70 17.54
CA LEU A 345 0.74 -26.24 16.51
C LEU A 345 0.75 -27.78 16.50
N ASP A 346 -0.41 -28.41 16.67
CA ASP A 346 -0.60 -29.86 16.51
C ASP A 346 -0.78 -30.22 15.03
N VAL A 347 0.35 -30.42 14.34
CA VAL A 347 0.38 -30.69 12.89
C VAL A 347 -0.35 -31.99 12.50
N PRO A 348 -0.15 -33.15 13.17
CA PRO A 348 -0.90 -34.36 12.83
C PRO A 348 -2.41 -34.19 12.94
N ARG A 349 -2.90 -33.52 14.00
CA ARG A 349 -4.34 -33.22 14.13
C ARG A 349 -4.82 -32.31 13.02
N LEU A 350 -4.05 -31.28 12.67
CA LEU A 350 -4.42 -30.33 11.61
C LEU A 350 -4.54 -31.02 10.25
N ILE A 351 -3.64 -31.95 9.93
CA ILE A 351 -3.70 -32.73 8.70
C ILE A 351 -5.00 -33.54 8.64
N ASN A 352 -5.38 -34.21 9.74
CA ASN A 352 -6.63 -34.97 9.80
C ASN A 352 -7.86 -34.06 9.63
N ASP A 353 -7.84 -32.87 10.21
CA ASP A 353 -8.94 -31.90 10.09
C ASP A 353 -9.05 -31.36 8.66
N ILE A 354 -7.93 -31.12 7.95
CA ILE A 354 -7.91 -30.73 6.54
C ILE A 354 -8.49 -31.85 5.66
N ILE A 355 -8.11 -33.11 5.90
CA ILE A 355 -8.66 -34.27 5.17
C ILE A 355 -10.17 -34.36 5.42
N THR A 356 -10.59 -34.29 6.68
CA THR A 356 -12.01 -34.33 7.06
C THR A 356 -12.78 -33.17 6.44
N ALA A 357 -12.20 -31.97 6.41
CA ALA A 357 -12.80 -30.79 5.81
C ALA A 357 -13.03 -30.96 4.30
N ARG A 358 -12.05 -31.54 3.61
CA ARG A 358 -12.13 -31.87 2.18
C ARG A 358 -13.20 -32.90 1.87
N GLU A 359 -13.31 -33.93 2.69
CA GLU A 359 -14.21 -35.07 2.50
C GLU A 359 -15.66 -34.73 2.86
N ARG A 360 -15.87 -34.08 4.01
CA ARG A 360 -17.20 -33.83 4.57
C ARG A 360 -17.85 -32.53 4.10
N TYR A 361 -17.07 -31.47 3.93
CA TYR A 361 -17.57 -30.14 3.54
C TYR A 361 -17.13 -29.74 2.13
N GLY A 362 -16.48 -30.64 1.39
CA GLY A 362 -16.07 -30.37 0.02
C GLY A 362 -14.99 -29.29 -0.11
N VAL A 363 -14.32 -28.89 0.97
CA VAL A 363 -13.33 -27.81 0.95
C VAL A 363 -12.20 -28.16 -0.02
N ARG A 364 -11.83 -27.19 -0.86
CA ARG A 364 -10.74 -27.30 -1.85
C ARG A 364 -9.65 -26.25 -1.67
N ILE A 365 -10.00 -25.12 -1.04
CA ILE A 365 -9.09 -24.02 -0.78
C ILE A 365 -8.97 -23.88 0.74
N PHE A 366 -7.73 -23.86 1.21
CA PHE A 366 -7.40 -23.62 2.60
C PHE A 366 -6.49 -22.39 2.67
N ASN A 367 -6.89 -21.39 3.44
CA ASN A 367 -6.05 -20.24 3.73
C ASN A 367 -5.40 -20.45 5.11
N MET A 368 -4.07 -20.48 5.13
CA MET A 368 -3.28 -20.61 6.35
C MET A 368 -2.47 -19.33 6.56
N SER A 369 -2.90 -18.52 7.52
CA SER A 369 -2.25 -17.24 7.83
C SER A 369 -1.56 -17.28 9.20
N LEU A 370 -0.88 -18.40 9.46
CA LEU A 370 -0.11 -18.62 10.69
C LEU A 370 1.38 -18.34 10.47
N VAL A 371 2.03 -17.69 11.42
CA VAL A 371 3.49 -17.54 11.45
C VAL A 371 4.07 -18.71 12.25
N ILE A 372 4.64 -19.71 11.57
CA ILE A 372 5.31 -20.84 12.24
C ILE A 372 6.75 -20.38 12.60
N PRO A 373 7.12 -20.25 13.90
CA PRO A 373 8.38 -19.65 14.31
C PRO A 373 9.65 -20.33 13.75
N ASN A 374 9.54 -21.59 13.34
CA ASN A 374 10.67 -22.40 12.83
C ASN A 374 10.78 -22.46 11.31
N ALA A 375 9.89 -21.82 10.53
CA ALA A 375 9.97 -21.83 9.07
C ALA A 375 11.06 -20.89 8.49
N LYS A 376 11.71 -20.07 9.33
CA LYS A 376 12.81 -19.15 8.95
C LYS A 376 14.22 -19.71 9.18
N LYS A 377 14.36 -21.01 9.44
CA LYS A 377 15.65 -21.70 9.45
C LYS A 377 15.66 -22.82 8.40
N ILE A 378 15.86 -22.45 7.15
CA ILE A 378 16.55 -23.28 6.15
C ILE A 378 17.57 -22.39 5.46
#